data_AF-A0A2D5H1L5-F1
#
_entry.id   AF-A0A2D5H1L5-F1
#
_cell.length_a   1.000
_cell.length_b   1.000
_cell.length_c   1.000
_cell.angle_alpha   90.00
_cell.angle_beta   90.00
_cell.angle_gamma   90.00
#
_symmetry.space_group_name_H-M   'P 1'
#
loop_
_entity.id
_entity.type
_entity.pdbx_description
1 polymer ?
#
loop_
_entity_poly.entity_id
_entity_poly.type
_entity_poly.pdbx_seq_one_letter_code
_entity_poly.pdbx_strand_id
1 'polypeptide(L)'
;MSLIPATHTTETLTRRFSDPVTNSVIDVFKYFVGTTAELEKVVEVDEAPRFDRSSAIEVNGPGKGIVVVNLPRELVSRAVSVLIDEELADDEHVLTDFACELSNMIAGQAKKAVDHMGFQLGHPTVIETEQIDTLYPPEAGSRCGLFQTGIGPLAVYFGFVGQLGEIIDFEHEMTDRKRLIVIDQDEMNRALFKGLLHERYKVETASSIEEAFIDAALNSPDLILLDLDGADGNHAESVKYIKESPLTRGVEVLVMTSNRSTTAIIQAFNHGASDYILKSDFTKQILIGKIERAFGRTPVVKEAVSAID
;
A
#
# COMPACT_ATOMS: atom_id res chain seq x y z
N MET A 1 -1.97 -10.25 30.70
CA MET A 1 -1.27 -9.91 29.46
C MET A 1 0.20 -10.23 29.69
N SER A 2 0.70 -11.35 29.15
CA SER A 2 2.09 -11.78 29.38
C SER A 2 3.02 -10.77 28.72
N LEU A 3 3.91 -10.14 29.51
CA LEU A 3 4.95 -9.24 29.00
C LEU A 3 5.87 -10.06 28.08
N ILE A 4 5.78 -9.83 26.77
CA ILE A 4 6.74 -10.36 25.81
C ILE A 4 8.06 -9.61 26.08
N PRO A 5 9.19 -10.30 26.27
CA PRO A 5 10.49 -9.65 26.45
C PRO A 5 10.82 -8.74 25.25
N ALA A 6 11.37 -7.55 25.51
CA ALA A 6 11.69 -6.55 24.47
C ALA A 6 12.57 -7.11 23.34
N THR A 7 13.45 -8.07 23.62
CA THR A 7 14.27 -8.76 22.61
C THR A 7 13.46 -9.58 21.62
N HIS A 8 12.45 -10.32 22.09
CA HIS A 8 11.53 -11.06 21.23
C HIS A 8 10.62 -10.13 20.42
N THR A 9 10.31 -8.97 20.97
CA THR A 9 9.57 -7.90 20.27
C THR A 9 10.37 -7.39 19.08
N THR A 10 11.64 -7.01 19.28
CA THR A 10 12.52 -6.51 18.21
C THR A 10 12.76 -7.56 17.12
N GLU A 11 13.07 -8.82 17.47
CA GLU A 11 13.28 -9.88 16.45
C GLU A 11 12.03 -10.14 15.60
N THR A 12 10.86 -10.18 16.23
CA THR A 12 9.58 -10.39 15.53
C THR A 12 9.28 -9.24 14.59
N LEU A 13 9.58 -8.02 15.01
CA LEU A 13 9.45 -6.82 14.19
C LEU A 13 10.39 -6.85 13.00
N THR A 14 11.69 -7.04 13.24
CA THR A 14 12.70 -7.14 12.19
C THR A 14 12.30 -8.16 11.14
N ARG A 15 11.78 -9.33 11.54
CA ARG A 15 11.30 -10.35 10.61
C ARG A 15 10.06 -9.92 9.81
N ARG A 16 9.05 -9.36 10.48
CA ARG A 16 7.81 -8.89 9.82
C ARG A 16 8.09 -7.85 8.74
N PHE A 17 9.16 -7.09 8.88
CA PHE A 17 9.60 -6.12 7.89
C PHE A 17 10.55 -6.66 6.84
N SER A 18 11.45 -7.56 7.23
CA SER A 18 12.41 -8.14 6.30
C SER A 18 11.69 -8.90 5.19
N ASP A 19 10.56 -9.54 5.48
CA ASP A 19 9.82 -10.35 4.52
C ASP A 19 9.28 -9.50 3.34
N PRO A 20 8.51 -8.40 3.55
CA PRO A 20 8.11 -7.47 2.48
C PRO A 20 9.26 -6.91 1.65
N VAL A 21 10.37 -6.51 2.30
CA VAL A 21 11.55 -5.97 1.61
C VAL A 21 12.22 -7.07 0.77
N THR A 22 12.37 -8.27 1.33
CA THR A 22 12.94 -9.44 0.64
C THR A 22 12.12 -9.80 -0.59
N ASN A 23 10.80 -9.87 -0.47
CA ASN A 23 9.92 -10.15 -1.61
C ASN A 23 10.01 -9.06 -2.68
N SER A 24 10.17 -7.80 -2.27
CA SER A 24 10.35 -6.68 -3.20
C SER A 24 11.63 -6.80 -4.03
N VAL A 25 12.74 -7.27 -3.43
CA VAL A 25 13.98 -7.57 -4.15
C VAL A 25 13.73 -8.67 -5.19
N ILE A 26 13.09 -9.77 -4.79
CA ILE A 26 12.78 -10.90 -5.67
C ILE A 26 11.97 -10.44 -6.88
N ASP A 27 10.92 -9.66 -6.65
CA ASP A 27 10.04 -9.18 -7.70
C ASP A 27 10.73 -8.17 -8.63
N VAL A 28 11.52 -7.23 -8.10
CA VAL A 28 12.26 -6.26 -8.92
C VAL A 28 13.24 -6.98 -9.85
N PHE A 29 14.02 -7.93 -9.35
CA PHE A 29 14.96 -8.68 -10.20
C PHE A 29 14.22 -9.52 -11.24
N LYS A 30 13.12 -10.17 -10.86
CA LYS A 30 12.33 -11.02 -11.77
C LYS A 30 11.67 -10.22 -12.90
N TYR A 31 11.00 -9.13 -12.56
CA TYR A 31 10.13 -8.42 -13.50
C TYR A 31 10.80 -7.25 -14.21
N PHE A 32 11.81 -6.63 -13.59
CA PHE A 32 12.50 -5.49 -14.17
C PHE A 32 13.86 -5.88 -14.76
N VAL A 33 14.71 -6.56 -13.99
CA VAL A 33 16.04 -6.97 -14.46
C VAL A 33 15.97 -8.20 -15.38
N GLY A 34 14.96 -9.04 -15.23
CA GLY A 34 14.77 -10.25 -16.03
C GLY A 34 15.60 -11.45 -15.54
N THR A 35 15.95 -11.49 -14.25
CA THR A 35 16.71 -12.59 -13.64
C THR A 35 16.08 -13.02 -12.32
N THR A 36 16.42 -14.22 -11.83
CA THR A 36 15.96 -14.67 -10.52
C THR A 36 16.82 -14.06 -9.42
N ALA A 37 16.20 -13.78 -8.28
CA ALA A 37 16.88 -13.48 -7.02
C ALA A 37 16.31 -14.40 -5.94
N GLU A 38 17.18 -14.98 -5.13
CA GLU A 38 16.82 -15.90 -4.05
C GLU A 38 17.54 -15.49 -2.77
N LEU A 39 16.81 -15.40 -1.66
CA LEU A 39 17.40 -15.18 -0.34
C LEU A 39 18.12 -16.46 0.11
N GLU A 40 19.45 -16.46 0.13
CA GLU A 40 20.23 -17.62 0.56
C GLU A 40 20.21 -17.79 2.08
N LYS A 41 20.48 -16.70 2.81
CA LYS A 41 20.55 -16.70 4.27
C LYS A 41 20.39 -15.30 4.84
N VAL A 42 20.03 -15.25 6.11
CA VAL A 42 20.04 -14.03 6.93
C VAL A 42 21.18 -14.14 7.94
N VAL A 43 22.03 -13.12 8.00
CA VAL A 43 23.19 -13.03 8.90
C VAL A 43 23.13 -11.78 9.76
N GLU A 44 23.97 -11.71 10.78
CA GLU A 44 24.24 -10.48 11.52
C GLU A 44 24.92 -9.45 10.61
N VAL A 45 24.63 -8.17 10.82
CA VAL A 45 25.20 -7.09 9.99
C VAL A 45 26.72 -7.06 10.04
N ASP A 46 27.31 -7.37 11.19
CA ASP A 46 28.77 -7.41 11.39
C ASP A 46 29.46 -8.51 10.55
N GLU A 47 28.72 -9.55 10.13
CA GLU A 47 29.23 -10.67 9.34
C GLU A 47 28.92 -10.52 7.84
N ALA A 48 28.17 -9.50 7.45
CA ALA A 48 27.66 -9.33 6.10
C ALA A 48 28.70 -8.71 5.13
N PRO A 49 28.65 -9.05 3.83
CA PRO A 49 29.57 -8.52 2.83
C PRO A 49 29.26 -7.05 2.51
N ARG A 50 30.31 -6.23 2.48
CA ARG A 50 30.24 -4.81 2.16
C ARG A 50 30.61 -4.61 0.68
N PHE A 51 29.65 -4.16 -0.13
CA PHE A 51 29.87 -3.84 -1.55
C PHE A 51 29.99 -2.35 -1.79
N ASP A 52 30.54 -1.93 -2.91
CA ASP A 52 30.93 -0.53 -3.14
C ASP A 52 29.76 0.47 -3.19
N ARG A 53 28.56 0.02 -3.54
CA ARG A 53 27.39 0.90 -3.73
C ARG A 53 26.30 0.57 -2.73
N SER A 54 25.89 1.58 -1.97
CA SER A 54 24.87 1.44 -0.94
C SER A 54 23.85 2.57 -1.03
N SER A 55 22.58 2.22 -0.88
CA SER A 55 21.47 3.16 -0.80
C SER A 55 20.68 2.91 0.47
N ALA A 56 20.52 3.93 1.30
CA ALA A 56 19.77 3.87 2.54
C ALA A 56 18.36 4.44 2.39
N ILE A 57 17.39 3.78 3.00
CA ILE A 57 15.97 4.12 2.98
C ILE A 57 15.49 4.18 4.43
N GLU A 58 15.18 5.38 4.90
CA GLU A 58 14.59 5.54 6.22
C GLU A 58 13.16 4.98 6.25
N VAL A 59 12.82 4.32 7.35
CA VAL A 59 11.47 3.82 7.62
C VAL A 59 10.96 4.48 8.90
N ASN A 60 9.80 5.10 8.81
CA ASN A 60 9.12 5.79 9.92
C ASN A 60 7.71 5.23 10.12
N GLY A 61 7.06 5.51 11.25
CA GLY A 61 5.70 5.06 11.56
C GLY A 61 5.62 4.55 13.00
N PRO A 62 4.89 3.44 13.25
CA PRO A 62 4.86 2.72 14.55
C PRO A 62 6.22 2.19 15.06
N GLY A 63 7.29 2.48 14.33
CA GLY A 63 8.66 2.11 14.55
C GLY A 63 9.55 2.95 13.63
N LYS A 64 10.83 3.03 13.99
CA LYS A 64 11.86 3.68 13.19
C LYS A 64 12.90 2.66 12.77
N GLY A 65 13.35 2.74 11.54
CA GLY A 65 14.38 1.86 11.05
C GLY A 65 15.01 2.39 9.79
N ILE A 66 15.91 1.58 9.25
CA ILE A 66 16.55 1.86 7.99
C ILE A 66 16.71 0.56 7.22
N VAL A 67 16.54 0.64 5.91
CA VAL A 67 16.82 -0.44 4.96
C VAL A 67 17.97 0.04 4.09
N VAL A 68 19.04 -0.75 3.98
CA VAL A 68 20.13 -0.45 3.06
C VAL A 68 20.18 -1.52 1.97
N VAL A 69 20.09 -1.08 0.72
CA VAL A 69 20.34 -1.92 -0.46
C VAL A 69 21.80 -1.76 -0.84
N ASN A 70 22.57 -2.84 -0.74
CA ASN A 70 24.00 -2.85 -1.03
C ASN A 70 24.29 -3.73 -2.25
N LEU A 71 24.78 -3.11 -3.32
CA LEU A 71 24.92 -3.70 -4.64
C LEU A 71 26.40 -3.71 -5.07
N PRO A 72 26.96 -4.85 -5.50
CA PRO A 72 28.27 -4.87 -6.14
C PRO A 72 28.27 -4.16 -7.49
N ARG A 73 29.34 -3.43 -7.81
CA ARG A 73 29.49 -2.78 -9.13
C ARG A 73 29.31 -3.77 -10.27
N GLU A 74 29.84 -4.98 -10.16
CA GLU A 74 29.71 -6.04 -11.17
C GLU A 74 28.26 -6.51 -11.37
N LEU A 75 27.44 -6.51 -10.33
CA LEU A 75 26.02 -6.85 -10.45
C LEU A 75 25.29 -5.73 -11.18
N VAL A 76 25.55 -4.47 -10.79
CA VAL A 76 24.92 -3.29 -11.41
C VAL A 76 25.30 -3.20 -12.88
N SER A 77 26.58 -3.39 -13.21
CA SER A 77 27.08 -3.39 -14.59
C SER A 77 26.42 -4.48 -15.42
N ARG A 78 26.35 -5.72 -14.93
CA ARG A 78 25.63 -6.80 -15.64
C ARG A 78 24.14 -6.53 -15.78
N ALA A 79 23.50 -5.93 -14.78
CA ALA A 79 22.09 -5.57 -14.86
C ALA A 79 21.85 -4.49 -15.93
N VAL A 80 22.73 -3.49 -16.01
CA VAL A 80 22.69 -2.48 -17.09
C VAL A 80 22.91 -3.13 -18.44
N SER A 81 23.90 -4.01 -18.61
CA SER A 81 24.15 -4.72 -19.89
C SER A 81 22.96 -5.58 -20.35
N VAL A 82 22.17 -6.11 -19.42
CA VAL A 82 20.95 -6.87 -19.75
C VAL A 82 19.84 -5.96 -20.27
N LEU A 83 19.78 -4.72 -19.79
CA LEU A 83 18.69 -3.78 -20.06
C LEU A 83 19.00 -2.76 -21.15
N ILE A 84 20.28 -2.43 -21.33
CA ILE A 84 20.80 -1.35 -22.15
C ILE A 84 22.10 -1.86 -22.82
N ASP A 85 22.47 -1.25 -23.95
CA ASP A 85 23.69 -1.54 -24.72
C ASP A 85 24.95 -1.69 -23.84
N GLU A 86 25.81 -2.66 -24.15
CA GLU A 86 27.04 -2.98 -23.41
C GLU A 86 28.01 -1.79 -23.32
N GLU A 87 28.06 -0.89 -24.31
CA GLU A 87 28.94 0.29 -24.26
C GLU A 87 28.63 1.22 -23.08
N LEU A 88 27.37 1.28 -22.64
CA LEU A 88 26.93 2.16 -21.54
C LEU A 88 27.14 1.52 -20.15
N ALA A 89 27.43 0.22 -20.08
CA ALA A 89 27.54 -0.52 -18.82
C ALA A 89 28.85 -0.28 -18.05
N ASP A 90 29.80 0.43 -18.65
CA ASP A 90 31.04 0.86 -18.00
C ASP A 90 31.04 2.32 -17.56
N ASP A 91 30.01 3.09 -17.91
CA ASP A 91 29.88 4.49 -17.49
C ASP A 91 29.46 4.59 -16.01
N GLU A 92 30.34 5.18 -15.19
CA GLU A 92 30.15 5.24 -13.74
C GLU A 92 28.93 6.08 -13.32
N HIS A 93 28.54 7.08 -14.11
CA HIS A 93 27.33 7.86 -13.87
C HIS A 93 26.08 7.01 -14.14
N VAL A 94 26.06 6.28 -15.26
CA VAL A 94 24.97 5.36 -15.61
C VAL A 94 24.80 4.28 -14.54
N LEU A 95 25.91 3.68 -14.08
CA LEU A 95 25.88 2.67 -13.02
C LEU A 95 25.35 3.23 -11.69
N THR A 96 25.71 4.47 -11.35
CA THR A 96 25.23 5.13 -10.12
C THR A 96 23.73 5.39 -10.19
N ASP A 97 23.27 5.99 -11.28
CA ASP A 97 21.86 6.31 -11.49
C ASP A 97 21.02 5.03 -11.51
N PHE A 98 21.50 4.00 -12.20
CA PHE A 98 20.80 2.71 -12.24
C PHE A 98 20.72 2.03 -10.86
N ALA A 99 21.80 2.06 -10.07
CA ALA A 99 21.77 1.54 -8.71
C ALA A 99 20.78 2.31 -7.81
N CYS A 100 20.67 3.63 -7.99
CA CYS A 100 19.68 4.45 -7.30
C CYS A 100 18.25 4.08 -7.71
N GLU A 101 18.00 3.91 -9.02
CA GLU A 101 16.68 3.53 -9.52
C GLU A 101 16.26 2.12 -9.10
N LEU A 102 17.18 1.15 -9.10
CA LEU A 102 16.90 -0.16 -8.52
C LEU A 102 16.51 -0.05 -7.04
N SER A 103 17.22 0.78 -6.28
CA SER A 103 16.92 1.01 -4.87
C SER A 103 15.55 1.69 -4.69
N ASN A 104 15.21 2.67 -5.54
CA ASN A 104 13.88 3.31 -5.60
C ASN A 104 12.77 2.30 -5.88
N MET A 105 12.99 1.39 -6.84
CA MET A 105 12.00 0.37 -7.20
C MET A 105 11.76 -0.62 -6.05
N ILE A 106 12.83 -1.09 -5.41
CA ILE A 106 12.74 -1.96 -4.23
C ILE A 106 11.98 -1.24 -3.10
N ALA A 107 12.35 0.02 -2.81
CA ALA A 107 11.66 0.84 -1.81
C ALA A 107 10.18 1.02 -2.13
N GLY A 108 9.84 1.31 -3.39
CA GLY A 108 8.47 1.53 -3.84
C GLY A 108 7.58 0.30 -3.72
N GLN A 109 8.09 -0.89 -4.07
CA GLN A 109 7.36 -2.14 -3.87
C GLN A 109 7.23 -2.49 -2.39
N ALA A 110 8.30 -2.34 -1.61
CA ALA A 110 8.28 -2.58 -0.18
C ALA A 110 7.28 -1.67 0.52
N LYS A 111 7.22 -0.39 0.14
CA LYS A 111 6.25 0.59 0.64
C LYS A 111 4.82 0.11 0.45
N LYS A 112 4.45 -0.35 -0.76
CA LYS A 112 3.10 -0.89 -0.99
C LYS A 112 2.79 -2.08 -0.09
N ALA A 113 3.77 -2.93 0.15
CA ALA A 113 3.61 -4.11 1.00
C ALA A 113 3.49 -3.76 2.49
N VAL A 114 4.08 -2.66 2.98
CA VAL A 114 4.04 -2.28 4.40
C VAL A 114 3.12 -1.09 4.72
N ASP A 115 2.48 -0.48 3.73
CA ASP A 115 1.59 0.68 3.91
C ASP A 115 0.43 0.36 4.88
N HIS A 116 -0.12 -0.85 4.76
CA HIS A 116 -1.18 -1.37 5.64
C HIS A 116 -0.72 -1.63 7.08
N MET A 117 0.58 -1.54 7.36
CA MET A 117 1.17 -1.66 8.69
C MET A 117 1.50 -0.28 9.30
N GLY A 118 1.21 0.81 8.58
CA GLY A 118 1.40 2.19 9.04
C GLY A 118 2.81 2.73 8.82
N PHE A 119 3.64 2.00 8.08
CA PHE A 119 5.00 2.39 7.81
C PHE A 119 5.13 3.30 6.59
N GLN A 120 6.00 4.29 6.73
CA GLN A 120 6.34 5.25 5.70
C GLN A 120 7.81 5.07 5.35
N LEU A 121 8.06 4.67 4.10
CA LEU A 121 9.41 4.64 3.54
C LEU A 121 9.75 6.00 2.96
N GLY A 122 10.93 6.52 3.34
CA GLY A 122 11.53 7.73 2.80
C GLY A 122 12.12 7.50 1.41
N HIS A 123 12.84 8.51 0.91
CA HIS A 123 13.55 8.42 -0.36
C HIS A 123 14.92 7.75 -0.17
N PRO A 124 15.33 6.86 -1.09
CA PRO A 124 16.68 6.32 -1.07
C PRO A 124 17.72 7.43 -1.16
N THR A 125 18.73 7.36 -0.30
CA THR A 125 19.89 8.25 -0.31
C THR A 125 21.13 7.40 -0.50
N VAL A 126 21.98 7.76 -1.46
CA VAL A 126 23.27 7.09 -1.66
C VAL A 126 24.15 7.35 -0.44
N ILE A 127 24.74 6.29 0.07
CA ILE A 127 25.62 6.32 1.23
C ILE A 127 26.92 5.58 0.93
N GLU A 128 27.95 5.89 1.70
CA GLU A 128 29.16 5.09 1.72
C GLU A 128 28.93 3.82 2.54
N THR A 129 29.48 2.71 2.07
CA THR A 129 29.25 1.39 2.69
C THR A 129 29.81 1.29 4.12
N GLU A 130 30.83 2.08 4.45
CA GLU A 130 31.37 2.19 5.82
C GLU A 130 30.36 2.83 6.81
N GLN A 131 29.38 3.58 6.30
CA GLN A 131 28.37 4.23 7.15
C GLN A 131 27.32 3.24 7.67
N ILE A 132 27.17 2.05 7.04
CA ILE A 132 26.16 1.04 7.39
C ILE A 132 26.13 0.76 8.89
N ASP A 133 27.29 0.63 9.54
CA ASP A 133 27.40 0.27 10.96
C ASP A 133 26.90 1.38 11.89
N THR A 134 26.86 2.62 11.41
CA THR A 134 26.44 3.81 12.19
C THR A 134 25.00 4.23 11.95
N LEU A 135 24.35 3.66 10.93
CA LEU A 135 22.98 4.03 10.55
C LEU A 135 21.92 3.39 11.45
N TYR A 136 22.25 2.28 12.11
CA TYR A 136 21.32 1.56 12.95
C TYR A 136 21.46 1.99 14.41
N PRO A 137 20.35 2.24 15.12
CA PRO A 137 20.39 2.29 16.57
C PRO A 137 20.98 0.98 17.12
N PRO A 138 21.83 1.00 18.16
CA PRO A 138 22.41 -0.22 18.74
C PRO A 138 21.38 -1.25 19.19
N GLU A 139 20.14 -0.82 19.43
CA GLU A 139 19.03 -1.61 19.94
C GLU A 139 18.16 -2.24 18.83
N ALA A 140 18.44 -1.95 17.56
CA ALA A 140 17.59 -2.26 16.40
C ALA A 140 17.60 -3.73 15.95
N GLY A 141 18.45 -4.58 16.55
CA GLY A 141 18.58 -5.99 16.18
C GLY A 141 18.81 -6.15 14.68
N SER A 142 19.82 -5.45 14.15
CA SER A 142 20.07 -5.35 12.72
C SER A 142 20.40 -6.71 12.10
N ARG A 143 19.93 -6.94 10.89
CA ARG A 143 20.10 -8.18 10.14
C ARG A 143 20.42 -7.85 8.68
N CYS A 144 21.02 -8.81 7.99
CA CYS A 144 21.31 -8.71 6.57
C CYS A 144 20.82 -9.95 5.84
N GLY A 145 19.94 -9.76 4.85
CA GLY A 145 19.58 -10.79 3.89
C GLY A 145 20.59 -10.83 2.75
N LEU A 146 21.20 -11.99 2.51
CA LEU A 146 22.10 -12.21 1.37
C LEU A 146 21.33 -12.88 0.25
N PHE A 147 21.33 -12.24 -0.91
CA PHE A 147 20.64 -12.77 -2.09
C PHE A 147 21.66 -13.22 -3.11
N GLN A 148 21.34 -14.34 -3.75
CA GLN A 148 22.00 -14.77 -4.96
C GLN A 148 21.07 -14.53 -6.15
N THR A 149 21.60 -13.89 -7.18
CA THR A 149 20.88 -13.66 -8.44
C THR A 149 21.56 -14.36 -9.60
N GLY A 150 20.87 -14.48 -10.74
CA GLY A 150 21.50 -14.99 -11.97
C GLY A 150 22.65 -14.12 -12.50
N ILE A 151 22.82 -12.90 -11.98
CA ILE A 151 23.85 -11.94 -12.37
C ILE A 151 24.75 -11.50 -11.20
N GLY A 152 24.80 -12.29 -10.12
CA GLY A 152 25.67 -12.05 -8.96
C GLY A 152 24.94 -11.84 -7.63
N PRO A 153 25.67 -11.67 -6.53
CA PRO A 153 25.07 -11.52 -5.21
C PRO A 153 24.66 -10.06 -4.94
N LEU A 154 23.73 -9.86 -4.01
CA LEU A 154 23.55 -8.57 -3.34
C LEU A 154 23.22 -8.77 -1.86
N ALA A 155 23.29 -7.69 -1.09
CA ALA A 155 22.97 -7.68 0.33
C ALA A 155 21.91 -6.62 0.63
N VAL A 156 20.92 -6.98 1.43
CA VAL A 156 19.93 -6.02 1.95
C VAL A 156 19.96 -6.05 3.46
N TYR A 157 20.30 -4.91 4.03
CA TYR A 157 20.41 -4.69 5.45
C TYR A 157 19.12 -4.07 5.96
N PHE A 158 18.73 -4.44 7.17
CA PHE A 158 17.55 -3.92 7.82
C PHE A 158 17.73 -3.92 9.33
N GLY A 159 17.20 -2.88 9.97
CA GLY A 159 17.20 -2.76 11.42
C GLY A 159 16.10 -1.82 11.86
N PHE A 160 15.35 -2.24 12.86
CA PHE A 160 14.12 -1.58 13.28
C PHE A 160 14.02 -1.53 14.80
N VAL A 161 13.65 -0.36 15.32
CA VAL A 161 13.26 -0.18 16.72
C VAL A 161 11.82 0.33 16.73
N GLY A 162 10.94 -0.35 17.44
CA GLY A 162 9.54 0.04 17.53
C GLY A 162 8.78 -0.74 18.59
N GLN A 163 7.55 -0.34 18.85
CA GLN A 163 6.67 -1.05 19.76
C GLN A 163 5.75 -1.97 18.94
N LEU A 164 5.91 -3.28 19.09
CA LEU A 164 5.05 -4.26 18.42
C LEU A 164 3.56 -4.05 18.76
N GLY A 165 3.27 -3.53 19.95
CA GLY A 165 1.92 -3.11 20.34
C GLY A 165 1.33 -2.09 19.37
N GLU A 166 2.06 -1.01 19.04
CA GLU A 166 1.59 0.04 18.11
C GLU A 166 1.35 -0.49 16.70
N ILE A 167 2.17 -1.46 16.25
CA ILE A 167 2.01 -2.09 14.92
C ILE A 167 0.80 -2.99 14.90
N ILE A 168 0.63 -3.83 15.93
CA ILE A 168 -0.53 -4.69 16.06
C ILE A 168 -1.80 -3.83 16.16
N ASP A 169 -1.77 -2.74 16.91
CA ASP A 169 -2.89 -1.81 17.06
C ASP A 169 -3.22 -1.13 15.72
N PHE A 170 -2.20 -0.68 14.97
CA PHE A 170 -2.39 -0.09 13.64
C PHE A 170 -2.94 -1.11 12.63
N GLU A 171 -2.41 -2.33 12.62
CA GLU A 171 -2.93 -3.42 11.79
C GLU A 171 -4.35 -3.82 12.20
N HIS A 172 -4.67 -3.81 13.50
CA HIS A 172 -6.04 -4.00 13.98
C HIS A 172 -6.95 -2.89 13.47
N GLU A 173 -6.54 -1.64 13.61
CA GLU A 173 -7.30 -0.50 13.11
C GLU A 173 -7.51 -0.61 11.60
N MET A 174 -6.47 -0.99 10.85
CA MET A 174 -6.54 -1.26 9.41
C MET A 174 -7.47 -2.42 9.06
N THR A 175 -7.41 -3.53 9.78
CA THR A 175 -8.29 -4.70 9.54
C THR A 175 -9.74 -4.44 9.95
N ASP A 176 -9.97 -3.56 10.94
CA ASP A 176 -11.30 -3.16 11.40
C ASP A 176 -11.89 -1.98 10.59
N ARG A 177 -11.08 -1.33 9.73
CA ARG A 177 -11.58 -0.34 8.78
C ARG A 177 -12.49 -1.01 7.76
N LYS A 178 -13.72 -0.49 7.71
CA LYS A 178 -14.74 -0.88 6.75
C LYS A 178 -14.22 -0.77 5.32
N ARG A 179 -14.52 -1.77 4.51
CA ARG A 179 -14.10 -1.87 3.11
C ARG A 179 -15.16 -1.29 2.18
N LEU A 180 -14.72 -0.43 1.28
CA LEU A 180 -15.55 0.27 0.31
C LEU A 180 -15.08 -0.05 -1.10
N ILE A 181 -16.02 -0.19 -2.03
CA ILE A 181 -15.72 -0.18 -3.48
C ILE A 181 -16.40 1.05 -4.10
N VAL A 182 -15.62 1.89 -4.77
CA VAL A 182 -16.13 3.01 -5.57
C VAL A 182 -16.22 2.58 -7.02
N ILE A 183 -17.43 2.65 -7.60
CA ILE A 183 -17.68 2.30 -9.00
C ILE A 183 -18.02 3.57 -9.77
N ASP A 184 -17.19 3.92 -10.73
CA ASP A 184 -17.38 5.09 -11.60
C ASP A 184 -16.63 4.87 -12.91
N GLN A 185 -17.18 5.29 -14.05
CA GLN A 185 -16.49 5.15 -15.34
C GLN A 185 -15.33 6.15 -15.48
N ASP A 186 -15.44 7.32 -14.84
CA ASP A 186 -14.43 8.37 -14.85
C ASP A 186 -13.33 8.09 -13.81
N GLU A 187 -12.09 7.94 -14.28
CA GLU A 187 -10.93 7.72 -13.43
C GLU A 187 -10.68 8.85 -12.44
N MET A 188 -10.95 10.09 -12.82
CA MET A 188 -10.78 11.27 -11.96
C MET A 188 -11.76 11.22 -10.79
N ASN A 189 -12.99 10.79 -11.02
CA ASN A 189 -13.97 10.59 -9.95
C ASN A 189 -13.52 9.47 -9.00
N ARG A 190 -13.06 8.33 -9.53
CA ARG A 190 -12.54 7.22 -8.70
C ARG A 190 -11.38 7.69 -7.82
N ALA A 191 -10.42 8.41 -8.40
CA ALA A 191 -9.28 8.98 -7.66
C ALA A 191 -9.73 10.00 -6.59
N LEU A 192 -10.68 10.87 -6.91
CA LEU A 192 -11.26 11.84 -5.97
C LEU A 192 -11.89 11.14 -4.78
N PHE A 193 -12.82 10.21 -5.00
CA PHE A 193 -13.51 9.52 -3.90
C PHE A 193 -12.55 8.65 -3.09
N LYS A 194 -11.57 7.99 -3.73
CA LYS A 194 -10.51 7.28 -3.01
C LYS A 194 -9.72 8.23 -2.12
N GLY A 195 -9.27 9.37 -2.65
CA GLY A 195 -8.57 10.39 -1.87
C GLY A 195 -9.39 10.93 -0.69
N LEU A 196 -10.69 11.14 -0.87
CA LEU A 196 -11.59 11.60 0.19
C LEU A 196 -11.84 10.55 1.29
N LEU A 197 -11.69 9.26 1.01
CA LEU A 197 -12.16 8.17 1.89
C LEU A 197 -11.04 7.28 2.47
N HIS A 198 -9.85 7.25 1.85
CA HIS A 198 -8.77 6.32 2.23
C HIS A 198 -8.27 6.48 3.68
N GLU A 199 -8.37 7.67 4.27
CA GLU A 199 -7.98 7.91 5.67
C GLU A 199 -8.86 7.17 6.67
N ARG A 200 -10.10 6.81 6.31
CA ARG A 200 -11.09 6.20 7.22
C ARG A 200 -11.50 4.79 6.82
N TYR A 201 -11.37 4.45 5.55
CA TYR A 201 -11.88 3.20 4.98
C TYR A 201 -10.84 2.55 4.08
N LYS A 202 -10.95 1.24 3.91
CA LYS A 202 -10.21 0.52 2.86
C LYS A 202 -10.94 0.70 1.54
N VAL A 203 -10.43 1.56 0.66
CA VAL A 203 -11.14 1.96 -0.56
C VAL A 203 -10.52 1.32 -1.80
N GLU A 204 -11.26 0.39 -2.38
CA GLU A 204 -11.02 -0.10 -3.73
C GLU A 204 -11.86 0.67 -4.74
N THR A 205 -11.43 0.61 -6.00
CA THR A 205 -12.08 1.31 -7.10
C THR A 205 -12.27 0.36 -8.26
N ALA A 206 -13.43 0.38 -8.89
CA ALA A 206 -13.74 -0.42 -10.08
C ALA A 206 -14.25 0.48 -11.21
N SER A 207 -13.85 0.17 -12.43
CA SER A 207 -14.27 0.88 -13.64
C SER A 207 -15.59 0.37 -14.21
N SER A 208 -16.01 -0.84 -13.81
CA SER A 208 -17.25 -1.48 -14.23
C SER A 208 -17.97 -2.21 -13.09
N ILE A 209 -19.24 -2.53 -13.31
CA ILE A 209 -20.07 -3.27 -12.36
C ILE A 209 -19.57 -4.71 -12.21
N GLU A 210 -19.13 -5.32 -13.31
CA GLU A 210 -18.66 -6.70 -13.34
C GLU A 210 -17.38 -6.86 -12.50
N GLU A 211 -16.43 -5.94 -12.67
CA GLU A 211 -15.19 -5.89 -11.87
C GLU A 211 -15.52 -5.75 -10.38
N ALA A 212 -16.41 -4.81 -10.05
CA ALA A 212 -16.84 -4.58 -8.68
C ALA A 212 -17.57 -5.77 -8.07
N PHE A 213 -18.38 -6.49 -8.86
CA PHE A 213 -19.13 -7.65 -8.38
C PHE A 213 -18.20 -8.83 -8.08
N ILE A 214 -17.21 -9.08 -8.94
CA ILE A 214 -16.18 -10.10 -8.69
C ILE A 214 -15.43 -9.77 -7.41
N ASP A 215 -14.97 -8.53 -7.27
CA ASP A 215 -14.29 -8.09 -6.06
C ASP A 215 -15.20 -8.17 -4.82
N ALA A 216 -16.48 -7.79 -4.96
CA ALA A 216 -17.43 -7.87 -3.88
C ALA A 216 -17.67 -9.32 -3.41
N ALA A 217 -17.75 -10.26 -4.35
CA ALA A 217 -17.93 -11.68 -4.05
C ALA A 217 -16.70 -12.31 -3.39
N LEU A 218 -15.48 -11.91 -3.78
CA LEU A 218 -14.23 -12.46 -3.24
C LEU A 218 -13.86 -11.85 -1.89
N ASN A 219 -14.08 -10.54 -1.74
CA ASN A 219 -13.48 -9.77 -0.67
C ASN A 219 -14.53 -9.08 0.23
N SER A 220 -15.82 -9.40 0.07
CA SER A 220 -16.92 -9.05 0.99
C SER A 220 -16.86 -7.62 1.55
N PRO A 221 -16.95 -6.57 0.70
CA PRO A 221 -16.93 -5.19 1.14
C PRO A 221 -18.14 -4.87 2.03
N ASP A 222 -18.03 -3.85 2.86
CA ASP A 222 -19.13 -3.39 3.69
C ASP A 222 -20.10 -2.48 2.93
N LEU A 223 -19.59 -1.69 1.97
CA LEU A 223 -20.40 -0.79 1.15
C LEU A 223 -19.84 -0.60 -0.26
N ILE A 224 -20.75 -0.48 -1.22
CA ILE A 224 -20.47 -0.07 -2.59
C ILE A 224 -20.99 1.36 -2.80
N LEU A 225 -20.13 2.21 -3.30
CA LEU A 225 -20.44 3.57 -3.74
C LEU A 225 -20.58 3.56 -5.26
N LEU A 226 -21.82 3.51 -5.74
CA LEU A 226 -22.15 3.24 -7.14
C LEU A 226 -22.53 4.52 -7.89
N ASP A 227 -21.83 4.83 -8.97
CA ASP A 227 -22.27 5.85 -9.93
C ASP A 227 -23.45 5.36 -10.79
N LEU A 228 -24.54 6.13 -10.76
CA LEU A 228 -25.72 5.88 -11.59
C LEU A 228 -25.59 6.43 -13.01
N ASP A 229 -24.71 7.40 -13.25
CA ASP A 229 -24.62 8.14 -14.53
C ASP A 229 -23.86 7.39 -15.63
N GLY A 230 -23.94 6.06 -15.65
CA GLY A 230 -23.31 5.24 -16.69
C GLY A 230 -23.83 5.56 -18.09
N ALA A 231 -22.97 5.33 -19.10
CA ALA A 231 -23.29 5.56 -20.51
C ALA A 231 -24.58 4.84 -20.99
N ASP A 232 -24.93 3.71 -20.36
CA ASP A 232 -26.11 2.90 -20.71
C ASP A 232 -27.39 3.31 -19.95
N GLY A 233 -27.29 4.27 -19.02
CA GLY A 233 -28.43 4.92 -18.35
C GLY A 233 -29.22 4.05 -17.33
N ASN A 234 -28.79 2.81 -17.06
CA ASN A 234 -29.55 1.86 -16.23
C ASN A 234 -28.73 1.17 -15.11
N HIS A 235 -27.77 1.88 -14.51
CA HIS A 235 -27.02 1.33 -13.37
C HIS A 235 -27.86 1.16 -12.10
N ALA A 236 -29.10 1.66 -12.06
CA ALA A 236 -30.02 1.37 -10.97
C ALA A 236 -30.32 -0.14 -10.85
N GLU A 237 -30.40 -0.89 -11.96
CA GLU A 237 -30.57 -2.35 -11.92
C GLU A 237 -29.36 -3.07 -11.30
N SER A 238 -28.16 -2.48 -11.37
CA SER A 238 -26.97 -3.02 -10.68
C SER A 238 -27.19 -3.15 -9.17
N VAL A 239 -27.94 -2.22 -8.56
CA VAL A 239 -28.30 -2.29 -7.14
C VAL A 239 -29.09 -3.57 -6.86
N LYS A 240 -30.05 -3.90 -7.72
CA LYS A 240 -30.86 -5.12 -7.60
C LYS A 240 -29.98 -6.36 -7.69
N TYR A 241 -29.07 -6.44 -8.67
CA TYR A 241 -28.16 -7.57 -8.80
C TYR A 241 -27.27 -7.76 -7.56
N ILE A 242 -26.74 -6.67 -7.00
CA ILE A 242 -25.95 -6.69 -5.77
C ILE A 242 -26.80 -7.18 -4.58
N LYS A 243 -28.04 -6.71 -4.45
CA LYS A 243 -28.91 -7.02 -3.31
C LYS A 243 -29.59 -8.40 -3.39
N GLU A 244 -29.81 -8.94 -4.57
CA GLU A 244 -30.41 -10.27 -4.77
C GLU A 244 -29.40 -11.42 -4.69
N SER A 245 -28.13 -11.15 -5.00
CA SER A 245 -27.07 -12.15 -4.96
C SER A 245 -26.74 -12.60 -3.52
N PRO A 246 -26.73 -13.92 -3.22
CA PRO A 246 -26.36 -14.42 -1.89
C PRO A 246 -24.96 -14.01 -1.43
N LEU A 247 -24.05 -13.76 -2.37
CA LEU A 247 -22.65 -13.39 -2.11
C LEU A 247 -22.51 -11.91 -1.71
N THR A 248 -23.45 -11.06 -2.13
CA THR A 248 -23.32 -9.60 -1.99
C THR A 248 -24.54 -8.92 -1.34
N ARG A 249 -25.60 -9.66 -1.01
CA ARG A 249 -26.84 -9.11 -0.42
C ARG A 249 -26.65 -8.34 0.89
N GLY A 250 -25.57 -8.66 1.63
CA GLY A 250 -25.21 -7.98 2.88
C GLY A 250 -24.44 -6.67 2.69
N VAL A 251 -24.02 -6.35 1.46
CA VAL A 251 -23.25 -5.15 1.13
C VAL A 251 -24.20 -3.95 1.06
N GLU A 252 -23.90 -2.87 1.78
CA GLU A 252 -24.66 -1.62 1.66
C GLU A 252 -24.41 -0.94 0.31
N VAL A 253 -25.41 -0.29 -0.29
CA VAL A 253 -25.25 0.34 -1.60
C VAL A 253 -25.65 1.79 -1.50
N LEU A 254 -24.66 2.68 -1.56
CA LEU A 254 -24.86 4.12 -1.64
C LEU A 254 -24.71 4.55 -3.08
N VAL A 255 -25.69 5.28 -3.62
CA VAL A 255 -25.65 5.69 -5.03
C VAL A 255 -25.19 7.13 -5.20
N MET A 256 -24.48 7.41 -6.29
CA MET A 256 -24.01 8.73 -6.66
C MET A 256 -24.55 9.11 -8.02
N THR A 257 -24.89 10.38 -8.21
CA THR A 257 -25.33 10.90 -9.51
C THR A 257 -25.08 12.40 -9.59
N SER A 258 -24.77 12.87 -10.79
CA SER A 258 -24.70 14.27 -11.20
C SER A 258 -26.07 14.75 -11.68
N ASN A 259 -26.96 13.82 -12.03
CA ASN A 259 -28.31 14.11 -12.51
C ASN A 259 -29.29 14.30 -11.34
N ARG A 260 -30.02 15.41 -11.35
CA ARG A 260 -31.09 15.67 -10.38
C ARG A 260 -32.41 14.97 -10.72
N SER A 261 -32.46 14.23 -11.84
CA SER A 261 -33.60 13.40 -12.23
C SER A 261 -33.92 12.38 -11.15
N THR A 262 -35.11 12.48 -10.59
CA THR A 262 -35.56 11.66 -9.47
C THR A 262 -35.81 10.20 -9.86
N THR A 263 -36.03 9.89 -11.15
CA THR A 263 -36.43 8.55 -11.59
C THR A 263 -35.39 7.47 -11.29
N ALA A 264 -34.13 7.69 -11.66
CA ALA A 264 -33.04 6.72 -11.44
C ALA A 264 -32.75 6.52 -9.93
N ILE A 265 -32.81 7.62 -9.17
CA ILE A 265 -32.65 7.59 -7.71
C ILE A 265 -33.77 6.76 -7.07
N ILE A 266 -35.02 7.02 -7.42
CA ILE A 266 -36.19 6.26 -6.91
C ILE A 266 -36.07 4.78 -7.29
N GLN A 267 -35.66 4.45 -8.52
CA GLN A 267 -35.43 3.06 -8.93
C GLN A 267 -34.35 2.39 -8.08
N ALA A 268 -33.21 3.05 -7.87
CA ALA A 268 -32.14 2.53 -7.02
C ALA A 268 -32.62 2.26 -5.57
N PHE A 269 -33.43 3.16 -5.00
CA PHE A 269 -34.02 2.96 -3.68
C PHE A 269 -34.99 1.77 -3.65
N ASN A 270 -35.83 1.60 -4.67
CA ASN A 270 -36.73 0.45 -4.77
C ASN A 270 -35.95 -0.88 -4.86
N HIS A 271 -34.74 -0.85 -5.41
CA HIS A 271 -33.83 -1.98 -5.50
C HIS A 271 -32.95 -2.19 -4.26
N GLY A 272 -33.08 -1.33 -3.24
CA GLY A 272 -32.43 -1.48 -1.95
C GLY A 272 -31.20 -0.60 -1.72
N ALA A 273 -31.02 0.49 -2.48
CA ALA A 273 -30.01 1.50 -2.16
C ALA A 273 -30.30 2.15 -0.80
N SER A 274 -29.24 2.38 -0.02
CA SER A 274 -29.35 2.83 1.37
C SER A 274 -29.54 4.35 1.47
N ASP A 275 -28.88 5.12 0.60
CA ASP A 275 -29.01 6.57 0.45
C ASP A 275 -28.38 7.00 -0.90
N TYR A 276 -28.46 8.29 -1.25
CA TYR A 276 -27.87 8.86 -2.48
C TYR A 276 -27.03 10.11 -2.22
N ILE A 277 -26.11 10.41 -3.15
CA ILE A 277 -25.26 11.60 -3.17
C ILE A 277 -25.35 12.30 -4.52
N LEU A 278 -25.56 13.61 -4.49
CA LEU A 278 -25.41 14.45 -5.68
C LEU A 278 -23.93 14.84 -5.83
N LYS A 279 -23.28 14.36 -6.89
CA LYS A 279 -21.87 14.66 -7.18
C LYS A 279 -21.59 16.16 -7.37
N SER A 280 -22.60 16.90 -7.84
CA SER A 280 -22.53 18.35 -8.02
C SER A 280 -22.68 19.16 -6.72
N ASP A 281 -23.04 18.51 -5.61
CA ASP A 281 -23.48 19.20 -4.39
C ASP A 281 -23.21 18.34 -3.14
N PHE A 282 -21.93 18.05 -2.89
CA PHE A 282 -21.50 17.33 -1.69
C PHE A 282 -20.21 17.89 -1.10
N THR A 283 -20.01 17.63 0.20
CA THR A 283 -18.76 17.86 0.91
C THR A 283 -18.21 16.54 1.45
N LYS A 284 -16.91 16.47 1.78
CA LYS A 284 -16.29 15.30 2.42
C LYS A 284 -17.08 14.86 3.66
N GLN A 285 -17.55 15.81 4.47
CA GLN A 285 -18.33 15.56 5.68
C GLN A 285 -19.70 14.96 5.39
N ILE A 286 -20.40 15.44 4.35
CA ILE A 286 -21.71 14.88 3.95
C ILE A 286 -21.54 13.45 3.45
N LEU A 287 -20.52 13.20 2.61
CA LEU A 287 -20.19 11.87 2.09
C LEU A 287 -19.92 10.89 3.23
N ILE A 288 -19.01 11.24 4.15
CA ILE A 288 -18.70 10.41 5.32
C ILE A 288 -19.96 10.18 6.17
N GLY A 289 -20.74 11.23 6.44
CA GLY A 289 -21.95 11.10 7.24
C GLY A 289 -23.00 10.17 6.63
N LYS A 290 -23.11 10.12 5.29
CA LYS A 290 -23.98 9.17 4.58
C LYS A 290 -23.46 7.74 4.66
N ILE A 291 -22.16 7.53 4.46
CA ILE A 291 -21.52 6.22 4.59
C ILE A 291 -21.68 5.66 6.00
N GLU A 292 -21.38 6.45 7.04
CA GLU A 292 -21.52 6.01 8.44
C GLU A 292 -22.97 5.68 8.79
N ARG A 293 -23.94 6.45 8.29
CA ARG A 293 -25.37 6.12 8.45
C ARG A 293 -25.75 4.80 7.78
N ALA A 294 -25.22 4.53 6.58
CA ALA A 294 -25.44 3.25 5.90
C ALA A 294 -24.88 2.08 6.72
N PHE A 295 -23.74 2.28 7.40
CA PHE A 295 -23.20 1.31 8.37
C PHE A 295 -23.96 1.21 9.70
N GLY A 296 -25.06 1.97 9.89
CA GLY A 296 -25.81 2.02 11.14
C GLY A 296 -25.07 2.72 12.28
N ARG A 297 -24.05 3.53 11.99
CA ARG A 297 -23.28 4.31 12.97
C ARG A 297 -23.81 5.74 13.06
N THR A 298 -23.81 6.31 14.28
CA THR A 298 -24.05 7.74 14.45
C THR A 298 -22.82 8.49 13.92
N PRO A 299 -22.97 9.46 12.99
CA PRO A 299 -21.84 10.23 12.50
C PRO A 299 -21.13 10.91 13.68
N VAL A 300 -19.84 10.62 13.88
CA VAL A 300 -19.03 11.33 14.88
C VAL A 300 -18.74 12.73 14.32
N VAL A 301 -19.60 13.69 14.65
CA VAL A 301 -19.36 15.11 14.35
C VAL A 301 -18.33 15.62 15.36
N LYS A 302 -17.04 15.36 15.11
CA LYS A 302 -15.96 16.13 15.74
C LYS A 302 -15.67 17.34 14.85
N GLU A 303 -15.70 18.52 15.47
CA GLU A 303 -15.28 19.83 14.96
C GLU A 303 -16.22 20.53 13.96
N ALA A 304 -17.30 21.13 14.48
CA ALA A 304 -17.96 22.29 13.86
C ALA A 304 -18.34 23.39 14.88
N VAL A 305 -17.91 23.26 16.15
CA VAL A 305 -18.31 24.19 17.24
C VAL A 305 -17.14 25.07 17.72
N SER A 306 -15.92 24.93 17.18
CA SER A 306 -14.77 25.77 17.59
C SER A 306 -14.44 26.92 16.64
N ALA A 307 -15.35 27.31 15.74
CA ALA A 307 -15.17 28.45 14.83
C ALA A 307 -16.28 29.51 14.95
N ILE A 308 -17.07 29.46 16.03
CA ILE A 308 -17.98 30.54 16.43
C ILE A 308 -17.73 30.80 17.91
N ASP A 309 -16.61 31.49 18.19
CA ASP A 309 -16.40 32.35 19.34
C ASP A 309 -15.26 33.32 19.02
#